data_AF-A0A917X282-F1
#
_entry.id   AF-A0A917X282-F1
#
_cell.length_a   1.000
_cell.length_b   1.000
_cell.length_c   1.000
_cell.angle_alpha   90.00
_cell.angle_beta   90.00
_cell.angle_gamma   90.00
#
_symmetry.space_group_name_H-M   'P 1'
#
loop_
_entity.id
_entity.type
_entity.pdbx_description
1 polymer ?
#
loop_
_entity_poly.entity_id
_entity_poly.type
_entity_poly.pdbx_seq_one_letter_code
_entity_poly.pdbx_strand_id
1 'polypeptide(L)'
;MTIATDRLLMPRVFHRVWFGGPMPEREQAFGATWQRHHPGWEMRLWREDDLPPLVNQAAFDAAGSWAQKADIFRYELLLAHGGIYVDTDFECFRSIEPLLAGVDACTAREDGFRASIGLLGCVPGHPFFAAVVAALADSIAWRPDRPPNEQTGPELLTRTLVEQDALGHPVPAVFGPELFYPYHWTEPHRAGQTFPDAYAAHHWAKSWQLPATPASPAEVVPVRRTAARLVVTVDPDLVESAAVVLSGALEVAATVPQAELAIVVKGAPEATPAVGNAIAGVLQQLAGGRDLPDVVVYGEPEGAALPALARVELSDSPAENARALLALAAAGWPRAGRPRQ
;
A
#
# COMPACT_ATOMS: atom_id res chain seq x y z
N MET A 1 17.13 -23.45 -17.19
CA MET A 1 16.08 -24.49 -17.15
C MET A 1 15.51 -24.47 -15.74
N THR A 2 14.49 -23.66 -15.50
CA THR A 2 13.90 -23.51 -14.17
C THR A 2 12.87 -24.62 -14.00
N ILE A 3 13.09 -25.52 -13.05
CA ILE A 3 12.13 -26.57 -12.71
C ILE A 3 10.91 -25.85 -12.13
N ALA A 4 9.83 -25.77 -12.90
CA ALA A 4 8.53 -25.38 -12.36
C ALA A 4 8.16 -26.41 -11.29
N THR A 5 8.25 -26.02 -10.02
CA THR A 5 7.90 -26.90 -8.92
C THR A 5 6.39 -27.03 -8.86
N ASP A 6 5.89 -28.25 -9.01
CA ASP A 6 4.48 -28.64 -8.81
C ASP A 6 4.07 -28.61 -7.31
N ARG A 7 4.70 -27.72 -6.54
CA ARG A 7 4.61 -27.66 -5.08
C ARG A 7 3.91 -26.37 -4.69
N LEU A 8 2.94 -26.49 -3.79
CA LEU A 8 2.37 -25.36 -3.07
C LEU A 8 3.43 -24.76 -2.13
N LEU A 9 3.73 -23.49 -2.32
CA LEU A 9 4.68 -22.74 -1.49
C LEU A 9 4.01 -22.13 -0.25
N MET A 10 2.76 -21.69 -0.40
CA MET A 10 2.00 -21.04 0.66
C MET A 10 1.48 -22.05 1.69
N PRO A 11 1.42 -21.68 2.98
CA PRO A 11 0.73 -22.44 4.01
C PRO A 11 -0.72 -22.81 3.63
N ARG A 12 -1.14 -24.05 3.93
CA ARG A 12 -2.50 -24.54 3.65
C ARG A 12 -3.51 -24.07 4.70
N VAL A 13 -3.66 -22.77 4.84
CA VAL A 13 -4.60 -22.13 5.76
C VAL A 13 -5.35 -21.02 5.04
N PHE A 14 -6.67 -21.02 5.21
CA PHE A 14 -7.53 -19.90 4.89
C PHE A 14 -7.73 -19.05 6.12
N HIS A 15 -7.48 -17.75 5.99
CA HIS A 15 -7.75 -16.76 7.01
C HIS A 15 -8.99 -15.96 6.66
N ARG A 16 -9.87 -15.77 7.65
CA ARG A 16 -11.04 -14.88 7.55
C ARG A 16 -11.10 -14.01 8.79
N VAL A 17 -11.62 -12.80 8.66
CA VAL A 17 -11.74 -11.84 9.76
C VAL A 17 -13.20 -11.48 9.94
N TRP A 18 -13.68 -11.54 11.17
CA TRP A 18 -15.05 -11.12 11.49
C TRP A 18 -15.11 -10.40 12.83
N PHE A 19 -15.48 -9.13 12.78
CA PHE A 19 -15.65 -8.25 13.94
C PHE A 19 -17.12 -7.90 14.18
N GLY A 20 -17.45 -7.46 15.39
CA GLY A 20 -18.77 -6.91 15.72
C GLY A 20 -19.84 -7.95 16.05
N GLY A 21 -19.44 -9.15 16.51
CA GLY A 21 -20.36 -10.17 17.05
C GLY A 21 -20.42 -11.49 16.26
N PRO A 22 -21.54 -12.24 16.34
CA PRO A 22 -21.66 -13.51 15.63
C PRO A 22 -21.71 -13.29 14.11
N MET A 23 -21.02 -14.16 13.38
CA MET A 23 -21.03 -14.13 11.91
C MET A 23 -22.37 -14.71 11.42
N PRO A 24 -23.07 -14.09 10.46
CA PRO A 24 -24.34 -14.63 9.98
C PRO A 24 -24.16 -15.97 9.25
N GLU A 25 -25.26 -16.73 9.16
CA GLU A 25 -25.26 -18.08 8.60
C GLU A 25 -24.79 -18.11 7.13
N ARG A 26 -25.08 -17.05 6.36
CA ARG A 26 -24.67 -16.93 4.97
C ARG A 26 -23.15 -16.92 4.83
N GLU A 27 -22.46 -16.06 5.58
CA GLU A 27 -21.00 -15.96 5.58
C GLU A 27 -20.37 -17.23 6.18
N GLN A 28 -21.01 -17.88 7.16
CA GLN A 28 -20.59 -19.20 7.62
C GLN A 28 -20.66 -20.25 6.50
N ALA A 29 -21.77 -20.30 5.76
CA ALA A 29 -21.97 -21.22 4.65
C ALA A 29 -20.93 -21.01 3.53
N PHE A 30 -20.58 -19.75 3.23
CA PHE A 30 -19.51 -19.42 2.30
C PHE A 30 -18.15 -19.97 2.76
N GLY A 31 -17.79 -19.83 4.04
CA GLY A 31 -16.58 -20.47 4.58
C GLY A 31 -16.58 -21.99 4.46
N ALA A 32 -17.74 -22.62 4.65
CA ALA A 32 -17.87 -24.07 4.51
C ALA A 32 -17.65 -24.54 3.06
N THR A 33 -17.93 -23.71 2.05
CA THR A 33 -17.61 -24.03 0.65
C THR A 33 -16.10 -24.13 0.42
N TRP A 34 -15.31 -23.23 1.00
CA TRP A 34 -13.85 -23.28 0.92
C TRP A 34 -13.29 -24.57 1.53
N GLN A 35 -13.74 -24.94 2.74
CA GLN A 35 -13.31 -26.19 3.38
C GLN A 35 -13.71 -27.43 2.55
N ARG A 36 -14.91 -27.43 1.97
CA ARG A 36 -15.40 -28.53 1.13
C ARG A 36 -14.50 -28.76 -0.10
N HIS A 37 -14.06 -27.67 -0.74
CA HIS A 37 -13.21 -27.74 -1.94
C HIS A 37 -11.72 -27.94 -1.64
N HIS A 38 -11.30 -27.80 -0.37
CA HIS A 38 -9.91 -27.90 0.05
C HIS A 38 -9.75 -28.84 1.25
N PRO A 39 -10.01 -30.15 1.09
CA PRO A 39 -9.84 -31.10 2.18
C PRO A 39 -8.38 -31.09 2.67
N GLY A 40 -8.21 -30.90 3.99
CA GLY A 40 -6.90 -30.82 4.63
C GLY A 40 -6.32 -29.41 4.77
N TRP A 41 -7.00 -28.38 4.27
CA TRP A 41 -6.69 -26.99 4.60
C TRP A 41 -7.34 -26.58 5.92
N GLU A 42 -6.63 -25.77 6.70
CA GLU A 42 -7.19 -25.13 7.89
C GLU A 42 -8.06 -23.93 7.48
N MET A 43 -9.12 -23.67 8.25
CA MET A 43 -9.90 -22.43 8.17
C MET A 43 -9.81 -21.72 9.52
N ARG A 44 -9.09 -20.60 9.56
CA ARG A 44 -8.88 -19.79 10.75
C ARG A 44 -9.73 -18.52 10.67
N LEU A 45 -10.71 -18.40 11.56
CA LEU A 45 -11.47 -17.17 11.77
C LEU A 45 -10.81 -16.37 12.89
N TRP A 46 -10.49 -15.11 12.60
CA TRP A 46 -9.95 -14.14 13.55
C TRP A 46 -11.04 -13.19 14.05
N ARG A 47 -10.99 -12.87 15.33
CA ARG A 47 -11.92 -12.03 16.10
C ARG A 47 -11.13 -11.02 16.92
N GLU A 48 -11.80 -10.01 17.44
CA GLU A 48 -11.15 -8.94 18.23
C GLU A 48 -10.35 -9.48 19.42
N ASP A 49 -10.87 -10.53 20.07
CA ASP A 49 -10.28 -11.10 21.28
C ASP A 49 -9.06 -12.00 21.03
N ASP A 50 -8.74 -12.31 19.77
CA ASP A 50 -7.64 -13.21 19.40
C ASP A 50 -6.63 -12.61 18.40
N LEU A 51 -6.60 -11.27 18.31
CA LEU A 51 -5.64 -10.54 17.49
C LEU A 51 -4.27 -10.45 18.18
N PRO A 52 -3.17 -10.76 17.47
CA PRO A 52 -1.82 -10.45 17.95
C PRO A 52 -1.55 -8.94 17.93
N PRO A 53 -0.53 -8.46 18.66
CA PRO A 53 -0.06 -7.08 18.53
C PRO A 53 0.34 -6.75 17.09
N LEU A 54 -0.04 -5.56 16.62
CA LEU A 54 0.22 -5.11 15.25
C LEU A 54 1.33 -4.05 15.19
N VAL A 55 2.08 -4.03 14.09
CA VAL A 55 3.02 -2.96 13.75
C VAL A 55 2.26 -1.63 13.59
N ASN A 56 1.12 -1.66 12.90
CA ASN A 56 0.24 -0.51 12.73
C ASN A 56 -0.84 -0.43 13.80
N GLN A 57 -0.55 -0.81 15.06
CA GLN A 57 -1.53 -0.82 16.16
C GLN A 57 -2.27 0.51 16.31
N ALA A 58 -1.55 1.64 16.25
CA ALA A 58 -2.16 2.96 16.38
C ALA A 58 -3.17 3.26 15.26
N ALA A 59 -2.87 2.86 14.02
CA ALA A 59 -3.77 3.02 12.89
C ALA A 59 -4.96 2.05 12.99
N PHE A 60 -4.72 0.82 13.44
CA PHE A 60 -5.76 -0.17 13.71
C PHE A 60 -6.73 0.33 14.78
N ASP A 61 -6.23 0.88 15.88
CA ASP A 61 -7.05 1.39 16.98
C ASP A 61 -7.87 2.62 16.58
N ALA A 62 -7.26 3.53 15.80
CA ALA A 62 -7.90 4.75 15.30
C ALA A 62 -8.87 4.53 14.13
N ALA A 63 -8.90 3.33 13.54
CA ALA A 63 -9.75 3.03 12.39
C ALA A 63 -11.23 3.24 12.69
N GLY A 64 -11.90 4.02 11.84
CA GLY A 64 -13.30 4.43 12.03
C GLY A 64 -14.34 3.40 11.58
N SER A 65 -13.91 2.29 10.97
CA SER A 65 -14.80 1.23 10.49
C SER A 65 -14.18 -0.17 10.66
N TRP A 66 -15.04 -1.19 10.73
CA TRP A 66 -14.60 -2.58 10.77
C TRP A 66 -13.87 -3.01 9.50
N ALA A 67 -14.25 -2.46 8.35
CA ALA A 67 -13.56 -2.69 7.09
C ALA A 67 -12.12 -2.17 7.14
N GLN A 68 -11.90 -0.96 7.63
CA GLN A 68 -10.55 -0.41 7.78
C GLN A 68 -9.69 -1.22 8.76
N LYS A 69 -10.27 -1.68 9.89
CA LYS A 69 -9.59 -2.60 10.81
C LYS A 69 -9.21 -3.90 10.11
N ALA A 70 -10.11 -4.49 9.34
CA ALA A 70 -9.86 -5.73 8.60
C ALA A 70 -8.81 -5.55 7.48
N ASP A 71 -8.78 -4.39 6.82
CA ASP A 71 -7.76 -4.05 5.83
C ASP A 71 -6.37 -3.98 6.44
N ILE A 72 -6.21 -3.28 7.56
CA ILE A 72 -4.92 -3.20 8.26
C ILE A 72 -4.48 -4.61 8.70
N PHE A 73 -5.39 -5.33 9.37
CA PHE A 73 -5.06 -6.61 9.96
C PHE A 73 -4.73 -7.68 8.91
N ARG A 74 -5.44 -7.76 7.78
CA ARG A 74 -5.21 -8.83 6.78
C ARG A 74 -3.80 -8.80 6.18
N TYR A 75 -3.21 -7.61 6.00
CA TYR A 75 -1.86 -7.50 5.45
C TYR A 75 -0.81 -7.94 6.48
N GLU A 76 -0.95 -7.50 7.73
CA GLU A 76 -0.02 -7.90 8.79
C GLU A 76 -0.11 -9.39 9.12
N LEU A 77 -1.33 -9.92 9.13
CA LEU A 77 -1.61 -11.34 9.26
C LEU A 77 -0.90 -12.15 8.17
N LEU A 78 -1.10 -11.79 6.90
CA LEU A 78 -0.46 -12.49 5.78
C LEU A 78 1.06 -12.34 5.81
N LEU A 79 1.58 -11.15 6.14
CA LEU A 79 3.03 -10.95 6.26
C LEU A 79 3.63 -11.86 7.33
N ALA A 80 2.98 -12.01 8.49
CA ALA A 80 3.50 -12.81 9.59
C ALA A 80 3.30 -14.32 9.38
N HIS A 81 2.14 -14.74 8.88
CA HIS A 81 1.73 -16.15 8.87
C HIS A 81 1.67 -16.78 7.48
N GLY A 82 1.70 -15.98 6.42
CA GLY A 82 1.40 -16.44 5.06
C GLY A 82 -0.01 -17.02 4.93
N GLY A 83 -0.19 -17.89 3.94
CA GLY A 83 -1.47 -18.56 3.67
C GLY A 83 -2.33 -17.74 2.72
N ILE A 84 -3.64 -17.98 2.75
CA ILE A 84 -4.62 -17.29 1.89
C ILE A 84 -5.65 -16.57 2.76
N TYR A 85 -5.72 -15.25 2.66
CA TYR A 85 -6.83 -14.48 3.22
C TYR A 85 -7.99 -14.46 2.22
N VAL A 86 -9.21 -14.63 2.74
CA VAL A 86 -10.45 -14.56 1.97
C VAL A 86 -11.51 -13.76 2.73
N ASP A 87 -12.16 -12.80 2.08
CA ASP A 87 -13.29 -12.06 2.66
C ASP A 87 -14.46 -12.98 3.01
N THR A 88 -15.28 -12.58 3.98
CA THR A 88 -16.28 -13.48 4.54
C THR A 88 -17.48 -13.74 3.62
N ASP A 89 -17.65 -12.95 2.58
CA ASP A 89 -18.70 -13.06 1.57
C ASP A 89 -18.18 -13.64 0.24
N PHE A 90 -17.10 -14.44 0.28
CA PHE A 90 -16.60 -15.21 -0.86
C PHE A 90 -17.10 -16.65 -0.86
N GLU A 91 -17.84 -17.03 -1.90
CA GLU A 91 -18.24 -18.41 -2.14
C GLU A 91 -17.22 -19.12 -3.03
N CYS A 92 -16.76 -20.29 -2.62
CA CYS A 92 -15.84 -21.13 -3.39
C CYS A 92 -16.62 -22.15 -4.22
N PHE A 93 -16.25 -22.27 -5.50
CA PHE A 93 -16.86 -23.22 -6.44
C PHE A 93 -15.96 -24.42 -6.75
N ARG A 94 -14.64 -24.29 -6.59
CA ARG A 94 -13.65 -25.37 -6.81
C ARG A 94 -12.30 -25.06 -6.17
N SER A 95 -11.45 -26.09 -6.06
CA SER A 95 -10.10 -25.96 -5.50
C SER A 95 -9.25 -24.95 -6.25
N ILE A 96 -8.60 -24.03 -5.55
CA ILE A 96 -7.66 -23.04 -6.11
C ILE A 96 -6.24 -23.57 -6.21
N GLU A 97 -5.92 -24.74 -5.65
CA GLU A 97 -4.56 -25.31 -5.65
C GLU A 97 -3.89 -25.33 -7.04
N PRO A 98 -4.59 -25.64 -8.16
CA PRO A 98 -3.99 -25.61 -9.50
C PRO A 98 -3.44 -24.22 -9.90
N LEU A 99 -3.99 -23.14 -9.33
CA LEU A 99 -3.53 -21.78 -9.58
C LEU A 99 -2.34 -21.39 -8.69
N LEU A 100 -2.10 -22.13 -7.61
CA LEU A 100 -1.10 -21.78 -6.58
C LEU A 100 0.23 -22.52 -6.76
N ALA A 101 0.33 -23.44 -7.72
CA ALA A 101 1.55 -24.21 -7.97
C ALA A 101 2.73 -23.29 -8.33
N GLY A 102 3.76 -23.27 -7.49
CA GLY A 102 4.94 -22.40 -7.67
C GLY A 102 4.69 -20.92 -7.42
N VAL A 103 3.51 -20.52 -6.92
CA VAL A 103 3.17 -19.13 -6.61
C VAL A 103 3.53 -18.83 -5.15
N ASP A 104 4.30 -17.75 -4.93
CA ASP A 104 4.74 -17.29 -3.61
C ASP A 104 3.93 -16.12 -3.07
N ALA A 105 3.23 -15.37 -3.93
CA ALA A 105 2.18 -14.43 -3.57
C ALA A 105 1.14 -14.27 -4.68
N CYS A 106 -0.12 -14.01 -4.31
CA CYS A 106 -1.19 -13.75 -5.26
C CYS A 106 -2.24 -12.75 -4.77
N THR A 107 -2.91 -12.14 -5.75
CA THR A 107 -4.16 -11.38 -5.62
C THR A 107 -4.99 -11.62 -6.89
N ALA A 108 -6.19 -11.07 -6.97
CA ALA A 108 -7.02 -11.09 -8.17
C ALA A 108 -7.58 -9.69 -8.44
N ARG A 109 -7.82 -9.37 -9.72
CA ARG A 109 -8.41 -8.07 -10.07
C ARG A 109 -9.92 -8.09 -9.85
N GLU A 110 -10.46 -7.01 -9.31
CA GLU A 110 -11.92 -6.80 -9.23
C GLU A 110 -12.51 -6.20 -10.51
N ASP A 111 -11.66 -5.54 -11.31
CA ASP A 111 -12.00 -4.96 -12.59
C ASP A 111 -10.80 -5.04 -13.56
N GLY A 112 -10.82 -4.29 -14.67
CA GLY A 112 -9.71 -4.29 -15.64
C GLY A 112 -8.40 -3.69 -15.12
N PHE A 113 -8.39 -3.05 -13.95
CA PHE A 113 -7.26 -2.26 -13.43
C PHE A 113 -6.91 -2.56 -11.98
N ARG A 114 -7.88 -2.58 -11.04
CA ARG A 114 -7.64 -2.67 -9.60
C ARG A 114 -7.37 -4.09 -9.14
N ALA A 115 -6.27 -4.28 -8.41
CA ALA A 115 -6.05 -5.48 -7.61
C ALA A 115 -6.94 -5.39 -6.37
N SER A 116 -7.65 -6.46 -6.06
CA SER A 116 -8.59 -6.51 -4.95
C SER A 116 -7.96 -7.15 -3.71
N ILE A 117 -8.51 -6.80 -2.55
CA ILE A 117 -7.99 -7.24 -1.25
C ILE A 117 -8.83 -8.37 -0.64
N GLY A 118 -9.90 -8.78 -1.33
CA GLY A 118 -10.83 -9.79 -0.85
C GLY A 118 -10.33 -11.22 -0.99
N LEU A 119 -9.33 -11.44 -1.86
CA LEU A 119 -8.55 -12.65 -1.91
C LEU A 119 -7.07 -12.29 -2.08
N LEU A 120 -6.27 -12.66 -1.09
CA LEU A 120 -4.84 -12.36 -1.02
C LEU A 120 -4.11 -13.61 -0.53
N GLY A 121 -2.93 -13.88 -1.07
CA GLY A 121 -2.11 -15.00 -0.64
C GLY A 121 -0.64 -14.66 -0.64
N CYS A 122 0.11 -15.20 0.32
CA CYS A 122 1.57 -15.20 0.25
C CYS A 122 2.24 -16.26 1.11
N VAL A 123 3.53 -16.47 0.86
CA VAL A 123 4.44 -17.08 1.82
C VAL A 123 4.71 -16.09 2.97
N PRO A 124 4.97 -16.58 4.21
CA PRO A 124 5.36 -15.72 5.31
C PRO A 124 6.58 -14.86 4.94
N GLY A 125 6.54 -13.57 5.29
CA GLY A 125 7.63 -12.63 5.04
C GLY A 125 7.75 -12.12 3.60
N HIS A 126 6.73 -12.32 2.74
CA HIS A 126 6.82 -11.90 1.34
C HIS A 126 7.08 -10.38 1.19
N PRO A 127 8.12 -9.94 0.43
CA PRO A 127 8.55 -8.53 0.37
C PRO A 127 7.46 -7.55 -0.04
N PHE A 128 6.60 -7.92 -0.98
CA PHE A 128 5.46 -7.09 -1.37
C PHE A 128 4.51 -6.77 -0.20
N PHE A 129 4.17 -7.77 0.62
CA PHE A 129 3.29 -7.54 1.77
C PHE A 129 3.99 -6.73 2.86
N ALA A 130 5.31 -6.84 3.00
CA ALA A 130 6.09 -5.95 3.87
C ALA A 130 6.00 -4.49 3.40
N ALA A 131 6.08 -4.25 2.08
CA ALA A 131 5.92 -2.91 1.50
C ALA A 131 4.50 -2.35 1.73
N VAL A 132 3.46 -3.17 1.56
CA VAL A 132 2.07 -2.76 1.85
C VAL A 132 1.90 -2.40 3.33
N VAL A 133 2.39 -3.24 4.25
CA VAL A 133 2.32 -3.00 5.70
C VAL A 133 3.07 -1.73 6.10
N ALA A 134 4.24 -1.48 5.51
CA ALA A 134 5.02 -0.27 5.77
C ALA A 134 4.32 1.01 5.26
N ALA A 135 3.53 0.92 4.19
CA ALA A 135 2.84 2.04 3.58
C ALA A 135 1.51 2.43 4.27
N LEU A 136 0.98 1.60 5.17
CA LEU A 136 -0.35 1.80 5.77
C LEU A 136 -0.49 3.13 6.51
N ALA A 137 0.40 3.40 7.46
CA ALA A 137 0.36 4.60 8.28
C ALA A 137 0.42 5.87 7.42
N ASP A 138 1.34 5.90 6.45
CA ASP A 138 1.52 7.03 5.53
C ASP A 138 0.30 7.19 4.60
N SER A 139 -0.28 6.08 4.10
CA SER A 139 -1.46 6.11 3.22
C SER A 139 -2.70 6.66 3.94
N ILE A 140 -2.88 6.33 5.22
CA ILE A 140 -3.94 6.87 6.07
C ILE A 140 -3.70 8.36 6.34
N ALA A 141 -2.48 8.73 6.74
CA ALA A 141 -2.10 10.10 7.07
C ALA A 141 -2.16 11.06 5.87
N TRP A 142 -1.88 10.56 4.66
CA TRP A 142 -1.88 11.34 3.42
C TRP A 142 -3.30 11.76 3.00
N ARG A 143 -4.31 10.91 3.22
CA ARG A 143 -5.70 11.16 2.80
C ARG A 143 -6.70 10.87 3.92
N PRO A 144 -6.64 11.56 5.08
CA PRO A 144 -7.43 11.22 6.26
C PRO A 144 -8.95 11.31 6.03
N ASP A 145 -9.40 12.14 5.08
CA ASP A 145 -10.81 12.31 4.73
C ASP A 145 -11.32 11.31 3.69
N ARG A 146 -10.45 10.43 3.15
CA ARG A 146 -10.85 9.44 2.14
C ARG A 146 -11.38 8.15 2.76
N PRO A 147 -12.24 7.42 2.04
CA PRO A 147 -12.78 6.17 2.56
C PRO A 147 -11.72 5.05 2.62
N PRO A 148 -11.98 3.99 3.42
CA PRO A 148 -11.03 2.88 3.59
C PRO A 148 -10.56 2.24 2.28
N ASN A 149 -11.40 2.14 1.24
CA ASN A 149 -11.00 1.59 -0.06
C ASN A 149 -9.84 2.37 -0.72
N GLU A 150 -9.66 3.64 -0.38
CA GLU A 150 -8.56 4.50 -0.86
C GLU A 150 -7.35 4.52 0.09
N GLN A 151 -7.59 4.49 1.40
CA GLN A 151 -6.54 4.60 2.42
C GLN A 151 -5.84 3.25 2.67
N THR A 152 -6.62 2.19 2.84
CA THR A 152 -6.15 0.86 3.30
C THR A 152 -6.51 -0.27 2.33
N GLY A 153 -7.47 -0.04 1.43
CA GLY A 153 -8.03 -1.08 0.61
C GLY A 153 -7.41 -1.22 -0.79
N PRO A 154 -8.22 -1.58 -1.82
CA PRO A 154 -7.73 -1.90 -3.16
C PRO A 154 -6.84 -0.83 -3.81
N GLU A 155 -7.05 0.46 -3.53
CA GLU A 155 -6.18 1.51 -4.10
C GLU A 155 -4.77 1.48 -3.52
N LEU A 156 -4.62 1.25 -2.21
CA LEU A 156 -3.30 1.11 -1.58
C LEU A 156 -2.58 -0.09 -2.19
N LEU A 157 -3.23 -1.26 -2.21
CA LEU A 157 -2.67 -2.48 -2.77
C LEU A 157 -2.24 -2.27 -4.24
N THR A 158 -3.12 -1.69 -5.06
CA THR A 158 -2.86 -1.48 -6.50
C THR A 158 -1.71 -0.50 -6.71
N ARG A 159 -1.67 0.60 -5.94
CA ARG A 159 -0.57 1.57 -6.03
C ARG A 159 0.75 0.92 -5.63
N THR A 160 0.80 0.22 -4.50
CA THR A 160 2.01 -0.50 -4.08
C THR A 160 2.43 -1.54 -5.11
N LEU A 161 1.49 -2.23 -5.76
CA LEU A 161 1.79 -3.20 -6.82
C LEU A 161 2.48 -2.54 -8.01
N VAL A 162 1.94 -1.41 -8.50
CA VAL A 162 2.55 -0.65 -9.60
C VAL A 162 3.91 -0.09 -9.20
N GLU A 163 4.05 0.44 -7.98
CA GLU A 163 5.31 0.98 -7.48
C GLU A 163 6.40 -0.09 -7.36
N GLN A 164 6.09 -1.24 -6.74
CA GLN A 164 7.06 -2.31 -6.57
C GLN A 164 7.46 -2.95 -7.91
N ASP A 165 6.51 -3.13 -8.84
CA ASP A 165 6.80 -3.62 -10.20
C ASP A 165 7.71 -2.64 -10.97
N ALA A 166 7.43 -1.34 -10.89
CA ALA A 166 8.27 -0.31 -11.52
C ALA A 166 9.70 -0.26 -10.95
N LEU A 167 9.89 -0.65 -9.69
CA LEU A 167 11.19 -0.79 -9.04
C LEU A 167 11.89 -2.13 -9.36
N GLY A 168 11.26 -3.02 -10.11
CA GLY A 168 11.79 -4.35 -10.43
C GLY A 168 11.78 -5.30 -9.22
N HIS A 169 10.98 -5.00 -8.20
CA HIS A 169 10.82 -5.87 -7.04
C HIS A 169 9.82 -7.01 -7.32
N PRO A 170 9.92 -8.15 -6.61
CA PRO A 170 8.93 -9.22 -6.73
C PRO A 170 7.52 -8.73 -6.36
N VAL A 171 6.56 -8.93 -7.26
CA VAL A 171 5.14 -8.61 -7.06
C VAL A 171 4.27 -9.88 -7.13
N PRO A 172 3.10 -9.89 -6.46
CA PRO A 172 2.21 -11.05 -6.48
C PRO A 172 1.72 -11.38 -7.90
N ALA A 173 1.45 -12.66 -8.14
CA ALA A 173 0.65 -13.08 -9.28
C ALA A 173 -0.74 -12.43 -9.20
N VAL A 174 -1.18 -11.78 -10.28
CA VAL A 174 -2.49 -11.12 -10.34
C VAL A 174 -3.42 -11.90 -11.25
N PHE A 175 -4.34 -12.65 -10.66
CA PHE A 175 -5.35 -13.40 -11.41
C PHE A 175 -6.40 -12.50 -12.04
N GLY A 176 -6.94 -12.92 -13.19
CA GLY A 176 -8.00 -12.20 -13.88
C GLY A 176 -9.33 -12.20 -13.11
N PRO A 177 -10.19 -11.18 -13.32
CA PRO A 177 -11.46 -11.06 -12.62
C PRO A 177 -12.40 -12.24 -12.92
N GLU A 178 -12.31 -12.87 -14.09
CA GLU A 178 -13.12 -14.03 -14.46
C GLU A 178 -12.98 -15.23 -13.50
N LEU A 179 -11.86 -15.33 -12.78
CA LEU A 179 -11.59 -16.45 -11.87
C LEU A 179 -12.16 -16.24 -10.46
N PHE A 180 -12.30 -14.99 -9.99
CA PHE A 180 -12.63 -14.69 -8.59
C PHE A 180 -13.67 -13.58 -8.39
N TYR A 181 -13.83 -12.71 -9.38
CA TYR A 181 -14.76 -11.58 -9.42
C TYR A 181 -15.63 -11.65 -10.69
N PRO A 182 -16.40 -12.73 -10.89
CA PRO A 182 -17.14 -12.94 -12.12
C PRO A 182 -18.26 -11.91 -12.35
N TYR A 183 -18.58 -11.11 -11.34
CA TYR A 183 -19.41 -9.91 -11.42
C TYR A 183 -18.95 -8.85 -10.41
N HIS A 184 -19.17 -7.58 -10.74
CA HIS A 184 -18.78 -6.43 -9.94
C HIS A 184 -19.88 -6.00 -8.95
N TRP A 185 -19.56 -5.20 -7.94
CA TRP A 185 -20.55 -4.71 -6.96
C TRP A 185 -21.66 -3.84 -7.56
N THR A 186 -21.43 -3.31 -8.78
CA THR A 186 -22.42 -2.58 -9.59
C THR A 186 -23.38 -3.50 -10.34
N GLU A 187 -23.16 -4.81 -10.31
CA GLU A 187 -23.95 -5.84 -11.00
C GLU A 187 -24.67 -6.80 -10.01
N PRO A 188 -25.38 -6.30 -8.98
CA PRO A 188 -25.96 -7.18 -7.95
C PRO A 188 -27.01 -8.16 -8.51
N HIS A 189 -27.60 -7.86 -9.68
CA HIS A 189 -28.53 -8.75 -10.39
C HIS A 189 -27.87 -10.05 -10.88
N ARG A 190 -26.54 -10.15 -10.85
CA ARG A 190 -25.78 -11.35 -11.20
C ARG A 190 -25.50 -12.25 -9.99
N ALA A 191 -25.74 -11.78 -8.77
CA ALA A 191 -25.62 -12.58 -7.55
C ALA A 191 -26.63 -13.74 -7.58
N GLY A 192 -26.16 -14.94 -7.90
CA GLY A 192 -26.98 -16.14 -8.10
C GLY A 192 -26.92 -16.74 -9.50
N GLN A 193 -26.20 -16.11 -10.44
CA GLN A 193 -25.86 -16.74 -11.72
C GLN A 193 -24.80 -17.84 -11.51
N THR A 194 -24.65 -18.71 -12.50
CA THR A 194 -23.57 -19.70 -12.56
C THR A 194 -22.35 -19.12 -13.26
N PHE A 195 -21.17 -19.44 -12.74
CA PHE A 195 -19.89 -18.96 -13.27
C PHE A 195 -18.95 -20.16 -13.52
N PRO A 196 -19.08 -20.85 -14.67
CA PRO A 196 -18.40 -22.13 -14.92
C PRO A 196 -16.86 -22.07 -14.82
N ASP A 197 -16.27 -20.94 -15.20
CA ASP A 197 -14.82 -20.74 -15.22
C ASP A 197 -14.28 -20.19 -13.89
N ALA A 198 -15.16 -19.71 -13.01
CA ALA A 198 -14.76 -19.12 -11.74
C ALA A 198 -14.35 -20.19 -10.72
N TYR A 199 -13.34 -19.87 -9.93
CA TYR A 199 -12.95 -20.63 -8.75
C TYR A 199 -13.72 -20.19 -7.51
N ALA A 200 -14.09 -18.91 -7.46
CA ALA A 200 -14.91 -18.33 -6.41
C ALA A 200 -15.67 -17.10 -6.92
N ALA A 201 -16.64 -16.63 -6.15
CA ALA A 201 -17.28 -15.33 -6.37
C ALA A 201 -17.35 -14.51 -5.08
N HIS A 202 -16.95 -13.25 -5.19
CA HIS A 202 -17.22 -12.24 -4.17
C HIS A 202 -18.69 -11.78 -4.24
N HIS A 203 -19.42 -11.90 -3.13
CA HIS A 203 -20.84 -11.55 -3.08
C HIS A 203 -21.16 -10.11 -2.66
N TRP A 204 -20.13 -9.29 -2.38
CA TRP A 204 -20.25 -7.85 -2.16
C TRP A 204 -21.33 -7.49 -1.12
N ALA A 205 -21.29 -8.09 0.07
CA ALA A 205 -22.27 -7.93 1.14
C ALA A 205 -22.37 -6.49 1.71
N LYS A 206 -21.49 -5.58 1.28
CA LYS A 206 -21.46 -4.16 1.67
C LYS A 206 -21.30 -3.92 3.17
N SER A 207 -20.72 -4.89 3.89
CA SER A 207 -20.44 -4.77 5.33
C SER A 207 -19.52 -3.58 5.66
N TRP A 208 -18.74 -3.10 4.68
CA TRP A 208 -17.95 -1.86 4.77
C TRP A 208 -18.77 -0.57 4.92
N GLN A 209 -20.10 -0.62 4.78
CA GLN A 209 -21.00 0.51 5.04
C GLN A 209 -21.46 0.57 6.50
N LEU A 210 -21.13 -0.42 7.33
CA LEU A 210 -21.50 -0.44 8.75
C LEU A 210 -20.51 0.41 9.57
N PRO A 211 -20.99 1.36 10.38
CA PRO A 211 -20.12 2.12 11.28
C PRO A 211 -19.52 1.19 12.35
N ALA A 212 -18.25 1.39 12.71
CA ALA A 212 -17.72 0.77 13.91
C ALA A 212 -18.42 1.37 15.13
N THR A 213 -18.76 0.54 16.13
CA THR A 213 -19.11 1.08 17.45
C THR A 213 -17.84 1.69 18.05
N PRO A 214 -17.83 2.98 18.41
CA PRO A 214 -16.59 3.61 18.87
C PRO A 214 -16.15 2.94 20.18
N ALA A 215 -14.89 2.50 20.22
CA ALA A 215 -14.19 2.36 21.48
C ALA A 215 -14.14 3.73 22.16
N SER A 216 -14.24 3.75 23.49
CA SER A 216 -14.20 4.94 24.34
C SER A 216 -13.12 5.93 23.86
N PRO A 217 -13.39 7.26 23.82
CA PRO A 217 -12.47 8.20 23.22
C PRO A 217 -11.13 8.19 23.96
N ALA A 218 -10.12 7.62 23.31
CA ALA A 218 -8.74 7.92 23.66
C ALA A 218 -8.52 9.41 23.40
N GLU A 219 -7.89 10.06 24.36
CA GLU A 219 -7.53 11.47 24.31
C GLU A 219 -6.87 11.81 22.96
N VAL A 220 -7.50 12.70 22.20
CA VAL A 220 -6.92 13.22 20.95
C VAL A 220 -5.71 14.05 21.32
N VAL A 221 -4.54 13.42 21.34
CA VAL A 221 -3.26 14.14 21.36
C VAL A 221 -3.16 14.85 20.01
N PRO A 222 -3.01 16.19 19.97
CA PRO A 222 -2.91 16.91 18.73
C PRO A 222 -1.64 16.48 18.01
N VAL A 223 -1.81 15.75 16.89
CA VAL A 223 -0.72 15.49 15.95
C VAL A 223 -0.29 16.86 15.41
N ARG A 224 0.87 17.33 15.84
CA ARG A 224 1.52 18.49 15.21
C ARG A 224 1.71 18.15 13.74
N ARG A 225 1.07 18.92 12.85
CA ARG A 225 1.31 18.85 11.40
C ARG A 225 2.79 19.07 11.15
N THR A 226 3.55 18.00 10.98
CA THR A 226 4.87 18.07 10.36
C THR A 226 4.69 18.50 8.92
N ALA A 227 5.44 19.51 8.48
CA ALA A 227 5.50 19.97 7.10
C ALA A 227 5.64 18.78 6.14
N ALA A 228 4.94 18.81 5.01
CA ALA A 228 5.06 17.77 4.00
C ALA A 228 6.50 17.75 3.46
N ARG A 229 7.29 16.72 3.76
CA ARG A 229 8.73 16.71 3.43
C ARG A 229 9.00 15.97 2.13
N LEU A 230 9.63 16.62 1.16
CA LEU A 230 10.17 16.01 -0.05
C LEU A 230 11.66 15.76 0.18
N VAL A 231 12.11 14.50 0.12
CA VAL A 231 13.54 14.18 0.32
C VAL A 231 14.21 13.91 -1.02
N VAL A 232 15.30 14.61 -1.31
CA VAL A 232 16.20 14.35 -2.44
C VAL A 232 17.56 13.94 -1.89
N THR A 233 17.96 12.69 -2.10
CA THR A 233 19.30 12.21 -1.75
C THR A 233 20.25 12.49 -2.90
N VAL A 234 21.32 13.24 -2.62
CA VAL A 234 22.31 13.71 -3.57
C VAL A 234 23.64 13.05 -3.25
N ASP A 235 24.26 12.43 -4.26
CA ASP A 235 25.66 12.08 -4.20
C ASP A 235 26.50 13.37 -4.30
N PRO A 236 27.43 13.65 -3.36
CA PRO A 236 28.25 14.85 -3.38
C PRO A 236 29.04 15.04 -4.68
N ASP A 237 29.37 13.96 -5.40
CA ASP A 237 30.09 14.03 -6.68
C ASP A 237 29.17 14.38 -7.87
N LEU A 238 27.85 14.37 -7.67
CA LEU A 238 26.85 14.58 -8.72
C LEU A 238 26.02 15.87 -8.54
N VAL A 239 26.41 16.77 -7.64
CA VAL A 239 25.65 17.98 -7.28
C VAL A 239 25.36 18.89 -8.49
N GLU A 240 26.31 19.04 -9.43
CA GLU A 240 26.06 19.87 -10.63
C GLU A 240 25.08 19.19 -11.60
N SER A 241 25.18 17.87 -11.74
CA SER A 241 24.27 17.05 -12.55
C SER A 241 22.87 16.93 -11.92
N ALA A 242 22.74 17.21 -10.62
CA ALA A 242 21.49 17.18 -9.87
C ALA A 242 20.50 18.29 -10.26
N ALA A 243 20.94 19.32 -11.00
CA ALA A 243 20.14 20.50 -11.31
C ALA A 243 18.77 20.18 -11.94
N VAL A 244 18.68 19.17 -12.80
CA VAL A 244 17.43 18.78 -13.47
C VAL A 244 16.43 18.17 -12.47
N VAL A 245 16.91 17.31 -11.57
CA VAL A 245 16.06 16.66 -10.57
C VAL A 245 15.70 17.61 -9.43
N LEU A 246 16.65 18.42 -8.99
CA LEU A 246 16.41 19.50 -8.03
C LEU A 246 15.41 20.52 -8.57
N SER A 247 15.49 20.86 -9.86
CA SER A 247 14.49 21.73 -10.50
C SER A 247 13.09 21.12 -10.46
N GLY A 248 12.94 19.84 -10.77
CA GLY A 248 11.62 19.20 -10.71
C GLY A 248 11.11 19.02 -9.28
N ALA A 249 12.00 18.71 -8.33
CA ALA A 249 11.66 18.63 -6.90
C ALA A 249 11.23 19.99 -6.35
N LEU A 250 11.87 21.09 -6.77
CA LEU A 250 11.48 22.46 -6.44
C LEU A 250 10.11 22.82 -7.00
N GLU A 251 9.85 22.54 -8.28
CA GLU A 251 8.55 22.80 -8.91
C GLU A 251 7.44 21.98 -8.23
N VAL A 252 7.74 20.75 -7.80
CA VAL A 252 6.79 19.93 -7.03
C VAL A 252 6.56 20.51 -5.64
N ALA A 253 7.62 20.81 -4.88
CA ALA A 253 7.52 21.39 -3.54
C ALA A 253 6.77 22.74 -3.55
N ALA A 254 6.96 23.56 -4.58
CA ALA A 254 6.23 24.82 -4.75
C ALA A 254 4.70 24.64 -4.95
N THR A 255 4.24 23.46 -5.38
CA THR A 255 2.81 23.17 -5.54
C THR A 255 2.13 22.65 -4.27
N VAL A 256 2.91 22.38 -3.21
CA VAL A 256 2.43 21.78 -1.95
C VAL A 256 2.55 22.82 -0.82
N PRO A 257 1.42 23.28 -0.23
CA PRO A 257 1.47 24.25 0.85
C PRO A 257 2.29 23.75 2.05
N GLN A 258 3.23 24.57 2.53
CA GLN A 258 4.09 24.26 3.68
C GLN A 258 4.94 22.99 3.50
N ALA A 259 5.35 22.69 2.26
CA ALA A 259 6.29 21.61 2.02
C ALA A 259 7.74 22.02 2.31
N GLU A 260 8.48 21.10 2.91
CA GLU A 260 9.92 21.21 3.13
C GLU A 260 10.64 20.39 2.06
N LEU A 261 11.62 20.97 1.37
CA LEU A 261 12.54 20.22 0.51
C LEU A 261 13.79 19.86 1.31
N ALA A 262 13.86 18.62 1.76
CA ALA A 262 15.02 18.06 2.45
C ALA A 262 16.01 17.48 1.44
N ILE A 263 17.24 17.98 1.44
CA ILE A 263 18.32 17.45 0.58
C ILE A 263 19.28 16.66 1.45
N VAL A 264 19.40 15.35 1.23
CA VAL A 264 20.28 14.46 2.00
C VAL A 264 21.56 14.21 1.22
N VAL A 265 22.72 14.53 1.80
CA VAL A 265 24.02 14.24 1.18
C VAL A 265 24.45 12.81 1.51
N LYS A 266 24.51 11.94 0.49
CA LYS A 266 24.88 10.53 0.62
C LYS A 266 26.31 10.36 1.12
N GLY A 267 26.53 9.40 2.01
CA GLY A 267 27.84 9.00 2.52
C GLY A 267 28.49 9.97 3.51
N ALA A 268 27.79 11.02 3.94
CA ALA A 268 28.31 12.01 4.87
C ALA A 268 27.36 12.21 6.07
N PRO A 269 27.81 12.00 7.32
CA PRO A 269 26.95 12.16 8.51
C PRO A 269 26.53 13.61 8.75
N GLU A 270 27.28 14.57 8.19
CA GLU A 270 26.91 15.99 8.14
C GLU A 270 27.25 16.58 6.76
N ALA A 271 26.42 17.49 6.26
CA ALA A 271 26.70 18.20 5.02
C ALA A 271 27.85 19.19 5.23
N THR A 272 28.96 18.99 4.51
CA THR A 272 30.12 19.90 4.61
C THR A 272 29.77 21.29 4.04
N PRO A 273 30.40 22.38 4.51
CA PRO A 273 30.17 23.72 3.99
C PRO A 273 30.39 23.83 2.47
N ALA A 274 31.33 23.07 1.91
CA ALA A 274 31.60 23.05 0.47
C ALA A 274 30.43 22.48 -0.33
N VAL A 275 29.89 21.32 0.08
CA VAL A 275 28.74 20.67 -0.57
C VAL A 275 27.47 21.49 -0.36
N GLY A 276 27.25 22.03 0.85
CA GLY A 276 26.13 22.93 1.13
C GLY A 276 26.14 24.18 0.26
N ASN A 277 27.30 24.81 0.07
CA ASN A 277 27.45 25.98 -0.81
C ASN A 277 27.21 25.64 -2.29
N ALA A 278 27.65 24.47 -2.76
CA ALA A 278 27.40 24.02 -4.13
C ALA A 278 25.90 23.80 -4.40
N ILE A 279 25.22 23.11 -3.48
CA ILE A 279 23.75 22.91 -3.54
C ILE A 279 23.03 24.26 -3.52
N ALA A 280 23.41 25.17 -2.62
CA ALA A 280 22.84 26.51 -2.54
C ALA A 280 23.03 27.31 -3.85
N GLY A 281 24.20 27.19 -4.49
CA GLY A 281 24.48 27.83 -5.78
C GLY A 281 23.57 27.32 -6.90
N VAL A 282 23.37 26.00 -6.98
CA VAL A 282 22.44 25.38 -7.96
C VAL A 282 21.00 25.83 -7.70
N LEU A 283 20.54 25.80 -6.44
CA LEU A 283 19.20 26.25 -6.08
C LEU A 283 18.97 27.73 -6.40
N GLN A 284 19.96 28.59 -6.14
CA GLN A 284 19.89 30.02 -6.45
C GLN A 284 19.79 30.28 -7.95
N GLN A 285 20.51 29.51 -8.77
CA GLN A 285 20.39 29.58 -10.23
C GLN A 285 19.00 29.13 -10.71
N LEU A 286 18.46 28.05 -10.13
CA LEU A 286 17.14 27.50 -10.47
C LEU A 286 15.97 28.37 -10.00
N ALA A 287 16.14 29.08 -8.88
CA ALA A 287 15.12 29.97 -8.33
C ALA A 287 14.75 31.08 -9.31
N GLY A 288 15.73 31.62 -10.04
CA GLY A 288 15.52 32.69 -11.02
C GLY A 288 14.84 33.94 -10.44
N GLY A 289 15.00 34.19 -9.12
CA GLY A 289 14.36 35.30 -8.41
C GLY A 289 12.97 35.02 -7.83
N ARG A 290 12.49 33.76 -7.85
CA ARG A 290 11.23 33.32 -7.21
C ARG A 290 11.47 32.95 -5.74
N ASP A 291 10.44 33.05 -4.92
CA ASP A 291 10.45 32.51 -3.56
C ASP A 291 10.52 30.98 -3.62
N LEU A 292 11.52 30.41 -2.93
CA LEU A 292 11.71 28.96 -2.82
C LEU A 292 10.95 28.40 -1.61
N PRO A 293 10.54 27.12 -1.64
CA PRO A 293 10.06 26.42 -0.45
C PRO A 293 11.16 26.38 0.63
N ASP A 294 10.80 26.02 1.87
CA ASP A 294 11.79 25.81 2.93
C ASP A 294 12.72 24.66 2.53
N VAL A 295 13.96 24.98 2.17
CA VAL A 295 14.99 23.99 1.80
C VAL A 295 15.90 23.76 3.00
N VAL A 296 16.08 22.49 3.37
CA VAL A 296 16.98 22.08 4.45
C VAL A 296 17.95 21.03 3.92
N VAL A 297 19.25 21.25 4.12
CA VAL A 297 20.29 20.30 3.73
C VAL A 297 20.73 19.49 4.94
N TYR A 298 20.69 18.17 4.81
CA TYR A 298 21.01 17.18 5.83
C TYR A 298 22.23 16.35 5.41
N GLY A 299 23.02 15.90 6.39
CA GLY A 299 23.84 14.70 6.22
C GLY A 299 22.96 13.45 6.19
N GLU A 300 23.48 12.35 5.65
CA GLU A 300 22.82 11.05 5.70
C GLU A 300 22.72 10.57 7.17
N PRO A 301 21.51 10.40 7.72
CA PRO A 301 21.36 10.06 9.13
C PRO A 301 21.82 8.63 9.41
N GLU A 302 22.59 8.43 10.48
CA GLU A 302 22.90 7.09 10.99
C GLU A 302 21.63 6.46 11.59
N GLY A 303 20.99 5.56 10.85
CA GLY A 303 19.81 4.81 11.29
C GLY A 303 18.57 5.08 10.43
N ALA A 304 17.48 5.54 11.05
CA ALA A 304 16.19 5.66 10.36
C ALA A 304 16.17 6.86 9.38
N ALA A 305 15.72 6.61 8.15
CA ALA A 305 15.61 7.63 7.11
C ALA A 305 14.59 8.72 7.47
N LEU A 306 14.88 9.99 7.14
CA LEU A 306 14.01 11.14 7.43
C LEU A 306 12.59 10.94 6.89
N PRO A 307 11.51 10.98 7.69
CA PRO A 307 10.14 10.80 7.20
C PRO A 307 9.84 11.73 6.02
N ALA A 308 9.31 11.19 4.92
CA ALA A 308 9.16 11.91 3.65
C ALA A 308 7.87 11.50 2.93
N LEU A 309 7.19 12.50 2.35
CA LEU A 309 6.04 12.31 1.47
C LEU A 309 6.46 11.68 0.13
N ALA A 310 7.65 12.01 -0.35
CA ALA A 310 8.30 11.28 -1.43
C ALA A 310 9.82 11.38 -1.29
N ARG A 311 10.51 10.35 -1.80
CA ARG A 311 11.98 10.30 -1.86
C ARG A 311 12.44 10.16 -3.30
N VAL A 312 13.51 10.86 -3.62
CA VAL A 312 14.26 10.67 -4.85
C VAL A 312 15.71 10.46 -4.50
N GLU A 313 16.28 9.37 -4.99
CA GLU A 313 17.72 9.15 -4.96
C GLU A 313 18.29 9.51 -6.33
N LEU A 314 19.27 10.41 -6.34
CA LEU A 314 19.98 10.74 -7.56
C LEU A 314 20.95 9.64 -7.94
N SER A 315 21.05 9.40 -9.24
CA SER A 315 22.11 8.60 -9.81
C SER A 315 22.81 9.33 -10.95
N ASP A 316 23.89 8.74 -11.43
CA ASP A 316 24.61 9.17 -12.63
C ASP A 316 23.84 8.85 -13.93
N SER A 317 22.70 8.16 -13.84
CA SER A 317 21.87 7.76 -14.98
C SER A 317 20.75 8.77 -15.25
N PRO A 318 20.77 9.48 -16.41
CA PRO A 318 19.70 10.40 -16.79
C PRO A 318 18.32 9.74 -16.87
N ALA A 319 18.26 8.45 -17.21
CA ALA A 319 17.01 7.70 -17.32
C ALA A 319 16.42 7.34 -15.94
N GLU A 320 17.26 7.13 -14.92
CA GLU A 320 16.81 6.94 -13.54
C GLU A 320 16.35 8.25 -12.93
N ASN A 321 17.10 9.33 -13.15
CA ASN A 321 16.72 10.68 -12.77
C ASN A 321 15.38 11.12 -13.40
N ALA A 322 15.15 10.82 -14.68
CA ALA A 322 13.88 11.09 -15.35
C ALA A 322 12.71 10.26 -14.79
N ARG A 323 12.95 8.98 -14.44
CA ARG A 323 11.94 8.14 -13.79
C ARG A 323 11.60 8.63 -12.38
N ALA A 324 12.60 9.08 -11.64
CA ALA A 324 12.39 9.66 -10.32
C ALA A 324 11.55 10.96 -10.38
N LEU A 325 11.77 11.80 -11.39
CA LEU A 325 10.94 12.98 -11.66
C LEU A 325 9.50 12.63 -12.02
N LEU A 326 9.29 11.58 -12.80
CA LEU A 326 7.94 11.10 -13.14
C LEU A 326 7.23 10.49 -11.92
N ALA A 327 7.96 9.77 -11.07
CA ALA A 327 7.44 9.24 -9.81
C ALA A 327 7.02 10.38 -8.87
N LEU A 328 7.84 11.44 -8.78
CA LEU A 328 7.45 12.66 -8.10
C LEU A 328 6.16 13.22 -8.70
N ALA A 329 6.09 13.48 -10.00
CA ALA A 329 4.88 14.04 -10.63
C ALA A 329 3.62 13.15 -10.44
N ALA A 330 3.79 11.83 -10.33
CA ALA A 330 2.72 10.85 -10.20
C ALA A 330 2.20 10.63 -8.77
N ALA A 331 2.93 11.07 -7.73
CA ALA A 331 2.59 10.85 -6.31
C ALA A 331 1.29 11.54 -5.81
N GLY A 332 0.47 12.11 -6.71
CA GLY A 332 -0.89 12.54 -6.39
C GLY A 332 -0.98 13.74 -5.44
N TRP A 333 -0.13 14.74 -5.61
CA TRP A 333 -0.03 15.89 -4.70
C TRP A 333 -1.37 16.61 -4.46
N PRO A 334 -1.61 17.10 -3.22
CA PRO A 334 -2.74 17.98 -2.94
C PRO A 334 -2.54 19.28 -3.75
N ARG A 335 -3.22 19.39 -4.91
CA ARG A 335 -3.20 20.63 -5.69
C ARG A 335 -3.81 21.74 -4.87
N ALA A 336 -3.13 22.88 -4.80
CA ALA A 336 -3.71 24.12 -4.29
C ALA A 336 -5.09 24.32 -4.93
N GLY A 337 -6.14 24.29 -4.11
CA GLY A 337 -7.48 24.54 -4.57
C GLY A 337 -7.49 25.90 -5.27
N ARG A 338 -7.82 25.93 -6.56
CA ARG A 338 -8.06 27.21 -7.24
C ARG A 338 -9.08 27.97 -6.41
N PRO A 339 -8.83 29.25 -6.05
CA PRO A 339 -9.86 30.05 -5.43
C PRO A 339 -11.06 30.06 -6.39
N ARG A 340 -12.21 29.60 -5.90
CA ARG A 340 -13.46 29.73 -6.63
C ARG A 340 -13.73 31.23 -6.76
N GLN A 341 -13.70 31.73 -8.00
CA GLN A 341 -14.35 32.99 -8.36
C GLN A 341 -15.87 32.80 -8.27
#